data_AF-A0A3Q8FCV6-F1
#
_entry.id   AF-A0A3Q8FCV6-F1
#
_cell.length_a   1.000
_cell.length_b   1.000
_cell.length_c   1.000
_cell.angle_alpha   90.00
_cell.angle_beta   90.00
_cell.angle_gamma   90.00
#
_symmetry.space_group_name_H-M   'P 1'
#
loop_
_entity.id
_entity.type
_entity.pdbx_description
1 polymer ?
#
loop_
_entity_poly.entity_id
_entity_poly.type
_entity_poly.pdbx_seq_one_letter_code
_entity_poly.pdbx_strand_id
1 'polypeptide(L)' 'MKNHKDIVALLHQIFLSAGTGSNKQLEAVRALGRAGGPQAAEVIEQIYREAFSGSTLQMTCVAALGEAARGCAADAADSD' A
#
# COMPACT_ATOMS: atom_id res chain seq x y z
N MET A 1 5.27 21.40 1.08
CA MET A 1 5.65 20.08 0.53
C MET A 1 4.74 19.04 1.16
N LYS A 2 4.25 18.06 0.40
CA LYS A 2 3.50 16.94 0.98
C LYS A 2 4.48 16.02 1.71
N ASN A 3 4.17 15.63 2.93
CA ASN A 3 4.97 14.63 3.65
C ASN A 3 4.60 13.21 3.17
N HIS A 4 5.35 12.20 3.62
CA HIS A 4 5.10 10.81 3.24
C HIS A 4 3.68 10.35 3.58
N LYS A 5 3.16 10.74 4.76
CA LYS A 5 1.80 10.40 5.21
C LYS A 5 0.73 10.98 4.29
N ASP A 6 0.91 12.21 3.83
CA ASP A 6 0.01 12.87 2.88
C ASP A 6 -0.03 12.15 1.53
N ILE A 7 1.11 11.59 1.10
CA ILE A 7 1.20 10.80 -0.13
C ILE A 7 0.47 9.47 0.05
N VAL A 8 0.70 8.75 1.14
CA VAL A 8 0.00 7.49 1.45
C VAL A 8 -1.51 7.70 1.53
N ALA A 9 -1.96 8.75 2.21
CA ALA A 9 -3.38 9.11 2.30
C ALA A 9 -3.99 9.40 0.92
N LEU A 10 -3.27 10.14 0.07
CA LEU A 10 -3.73 10.43 -1.29
C LEU A 10 -3.84 9.16 -2.15
N LEU A 11 -2.85 8.26 -2.07
CA LEU A 11 -2.89 6.99 -2.80
C LEU A 11 -4.06 6.11 -2.33
N HIS A 12 -4.35 6.10 -1.03
CA HIS A 12 -5.53 5.42 -0.50
C HIS A 12 -6.84 6.03 -1.01
N GLN A 13 -6.95 7.36 -1.06
CA GLN A 13 -8.12 8.02 -1.66
C GLN A 13 -8.29 7.67 -3.15
N ILE A 14 -7.19 7.57 -3.90
CA ILE A 14 -7.23 7.14 -5.30
C ILE A 14 -7.77 5.71 -5.41
N PHE A 15 -7.34 4.80 -4.53
CA PHE A 15 -7.87 3.43 -4.43
C PHE A 15 -9.38 3.42 -4.16
N LEU A 16 -9.86 4.18 -3.18
CA LEU A 16 -11.29 4.25 -2.82
C LEU A 16 -12.16 4.86 -3.93
N SER A 17 -11.59 5.77 -4.72
CA SER A 17 -12.27 6.39 -5.87
C SER A 17 -12.23 5.53 -7.14
N ALA A 18 -11.54 4.39 -7.12
CA ALA A 18 -11.40 3.52 -8.29
C ALA A 18 -12.54 2.51 -8.34
N GLY A 19 -12.99 2.17 -9.56
CA GLY A 19 -13.92 1.06 -9.73
C GLY A 19 -13.29 -0.26 -9.30
N THR A 20 -14.07 -1.11 -8.64
CA THR A 20 -13.62 -2.44 -8.18
C THR A 20 -13.05 -3.26 -9.35
N GLY A 21 -11.86 -3.82 -9.17
CA GLY A 21 -11.16 -4.61 -10.18
C GLY A 21 -10.52 -3.79 -11.31
N SER A 22 -10.60 -2.45 -11.28
CA SER A 22 -9.99 -1.62 -12.31
C SER A 22 -8.46 -1.56 -12.19
N ASN A 23 -7.78 -1.29 -13.31
CA ASN A 23 -6.33 -1.06 -13.32
C ASN A 23 -5.93 0.11 -12.42
N LYS A 24 -6.77 1.14 -12.30
CA LYS A 24 -6.56 2.27 -11.38
C LYS A 24 -6.50 1.80 -9.93
N GLN A 25 -7.38 0.88 -9.55
CA GLN A 25 -7.40 0.30 -8.21
C GLN A 25 -6.12 -0.47 -7.92
N LEU A 26 -5.70 -1.34 -8.84
CA LEU A 26 -4.49 -2.15 -8.69
C LEU A 26 -3.21 -1.29 -8.65
N GLU A 27 -3.14 -0.26 -9.49
CA GLU A 27 -1.96 0.61 -9.55
C GLU A 27 -1.84 1.49 -8.29
N ALA A 28 -2.96 1.88 -7.68
CA ALA A 28 -2.93 2.58 -6.39
C ALA A 28 -2.29 1.71 -5.28
N VAL A 29 -2.60 0.41 -5.24
CA VAL A 29 -1.98 -0.53 -4.29
C VAL A 29 -0.49 -0.71 -4.56
N ARG A 30 -0.08 -0.82 -5.83
CA ARG A 30 1.34 -0.89 -6.20
C ARG A 30 2.10 0.37 -5.80
N ALA A 31 1.48 1.54 -6.00
CA ALA A 31 2.05 2.80 -5.59
C ALA A 31 2.19 2.91 -4.06
N LEU A 32 1.23 2.40 -3.28
CA LEU A 32 1.36 2.29 -1.82
C LEU A 32 2.57 1.41 -1.44
N GLY A 33 2.73 0.25 -2.09
CA GLY A 33 3.88 -0.63 -1.86
C GLY A 33 5.22 0.06 -2.13
N ARG A 34 5.32 0.82 -3.22
CA ARG A 34 6.51 1.61 -3.57
C ARG A 34 6.75 2.81 -2.65
N ALA A 35 5.69 3.44 -2.15
CA ALA A 35 5.83 4.49 -1.14
C ALA A 35 6.48 3.90 0.12
N GLY A 36 6.03 2.71 0.52
CA GLY A 36 6.60 1.92 1.60
C GLY A 36 6.47 2.55 2.99
N GLY A 37 7.13 1.96 3.98
CA GLY A 37 7.03 2.39 5.37
C GLY A 37 5.80 1.84 6.10
N PRO A 38 5.74 2.04 7.44
CA PRO A 38 4.76 1.39 8.30
C PRO A 38 3.31 1.79 7.95
N GLN A 39 3.08 3.06 7.65
CA GLN A 39 1.73 3.53 7.32
C GLN A 39 1.23 2.97 5.97
N ALA A 40 2.10 2.84 4.97
CA ALA A 40 1.71 2.21 3.71
C ALA A 40 1.39 0.73 3.93
N ALA A 41 2.18 0.03 4.76
CA ALA A 41 1.93 -1.36 5.10
C ALA A 41 0.57 -1.56 5.80
N GLU A 42 0.22 -0.71 6.76
CA GLU A 42 -1.09 -0.72 7.44
C GLU A 42 -2.26 -0.57 6.45
N VAL A 43 -2.16 0.40 5.52
CA VAL A 43 -3.19 0.62 4.50
C VAL A 43 -3.31 -0.59 3.57
N ILE A 44 -2.19 -1.16 3.12
CA ILE A 44 -2.19 -2.35 2.25
C ILE A 44 -2.79 -3.56 2.98
N GLU A 45 -2.50 -3.73 4.27
CA GLU A 45 -3.09 -4.80 5.09
C GLU A 45 -4.62 -4.67 5.19
N GLN A 46 -5.12 -3.46 5.42
CA GLN A 46 -6.56 -3.21 5.45
C GLN A 46 -7.21 -3.61 4.12
N ILE A 47 -6.64 -3.17 2.99
CA ILE A 47 -7.15 -3.50 1.65
C ILE A 47 -7.11 -5.02 1.41
N TYR A 48 -6.05 -5.71 1.83
CA TYR A 48 -5.93 -7.16 1.71
C TYR A 48 -7.06 -7.90 2.43
N ARG A 49 -7.41 -7.48 3.65
CA ARG A 49 -8.46 -8.09 4.48
C ARG A 49 -9.85 -7.91 3.88
N GLU A 50 -10.08 -6.79 3.20
CA GLU A 50 -11.35 -6.47 2.53
C GLU A 50 -11.46 -7.09 1.13
N ALA A 51 -10.33 -7.50 0.53
CA ALA A 51 -10.31 -8.11 -0.79
C ALA A 51 -10.86 -9.54 -0.79
N PHE A 52 -11.57 -9.91 -1.87
CA PHE A 52 -12.03 -11.29 -2.07
C PHE A 52 -10.84 -12.26 -2.19
N SER A 53 -10.93 -13.41 -1.54
CA SER A 53 -9.89 -14.45 -1.54
C SER A 53 -9.54 -14.93 -2.94
N GLY A 54 -8.25 -14.96 -3.27
CA GLY A 54 -7.74 -15.35 -4.59
C GLY A 54 -7.93 -14.28 -5.68
N SER A 55 -8.43 -13.09 -5.35
CA SER A 55 -8.57 -12.01 -6.32
C SER A 55 -7.21 -11.41 -6.72
N THR A 56 -7.16 -10.81 -7.91
CA THR A 56 -6.00 -10.04 -8.37
C THR A 56 -5.64 -8.92 -7.40
N LEU A 57 -6.62 -8.29 -6.76
CA LEU A 57 -6.40 -7.26 -5.74
C LEU A 57 -5.67 -7.83 -4.53
N GLN A 58 -6.11 -9.00 -4.02
CA GLN A 58 -5.48 -9.65 -2.88
C GLN A 58 -4.01 -9.99 -3.17
N MET A 59 -3.72 -10.58 -4.34
CA MET A 59 -2.35 -10.88 -4.76
C MET A 59 -1.50 -9.63 -4.98
N THR A 60 -2.10 -8.53 -5.45
CA THR A 60 -1.41 -7.24 -5.58
C THR A 60 -1.03 -6.67 -4.21
N CYS A 61 -1.88 -6.83 -3.20
CA CYS A 61 -1.55 -6.43 -1.84
C CYS A 61 -0.38 -7.23 -1.26
N VAL A 62 -0.32 -8.55 -1.51
CA VAL A 62 0.81 -9.40 -1.10
C VAL A 62 2.13 -8.88 -1.69
N ALA A 63 2.15 -8.59 -2.99
CA ALA A 63 3.33 -8.02 -3.64
C ALA A 63 3.70 -6.64 -3.05
N ALA A 64 2.72 -5.76 -2.86
CA ALA A 64 2.92 -4.42 -2.33
C ALA A 64 3.44 -4.42 -0.89
N LEU A 65 3.03 -5.37 -0.04
CA LEU A 65 3.59 -5.53 1.31
C LEU A 65 5.09 -5.86 1.28
N GLY A 66 5.49 -6.75 0.38
CA GLY A 66 6.92 -7.06 0.16
C GLY A 66 7.72 -5.84 -0.28
N GLU A 67 7.12 -4.97 -1.11
CA GLU A 67 7.75 -3.70 -1.49
C GLU A 67 7.83 -2.71 -0.33
N ALA A 68 6.77 -2.62 0.47
CA ALA A 68 6.67 -1.67 1.58
C ALA A 68 7.64 -2.00 2.72
N ALA A 69 7.94 -3.28 2.94
CA ALA A 69 8.90 -3.75 3.93
C ALA A 69 10.32 -3.18 3.71
N ARG A 70 10.70 -2.87 2.46
CA ARG A 70 12.00 -2.24 2.15
C ARG A 70 12.15 -0.85 2.75
N GLY A 71 11.04 -0.11 2.90
CA GLY A 71 11.01 1.18 3.58
C GLY A 71 10.90 1.08 5.10
N CYS A 72 10.55 -0.09 5.64
CA CYS A 72 10.37 -0.32 7.08
C CYS A 72 11.71 -0.61 7.79
N ALA A 73 12.66 -1.23 7.08
CA ALA A 73 13.98 -1.55 7.63
C ALA A 73 14.87 -0.34 7.91
N ALA A 74 14.59 0.82 7.28
CA ALA A 74 15.38 2.03 7.48
C ALA A 74 15.16 2.67 8.87
N ASP A 75 13.99 2.50 9.48
CA ASP A 75 13.70 3.00 10.84
C ASP A 75 14.23 2.06 11.94
N ALA A 76 14.46 0.78 11.62
CA ALA A 76 14.94 -0.22 12.58
C ALA A 76 16.46 -0.18 12.80
N ALA A 77 17.21 0.52 11.95
CA ALA A 77 18.67 0.63 12.05
C ALA A 77 19.14 1.78 12.97
N ASP A 78 18.22 2.57 13.53
CA ASP A 78 18.51 3.74 14.38
C ASP A 78 18.06 3.54 15.85
N SER A 79 17.78 2.29 16.24
CA SER A 79 17.55 1.91 17.63
C SER A 79 18.66 0.95 18.09
N ASP A 80 19.71 1.54 18.66
CA ASP A 80 20.81 0.88 19.41
C ASP A 80 20.28 -0.07 20.51
#